data_AF-A0A7W1PDN9-F1
#
_entry.id   AF-A0A7W1PDN9-F1
#
_cell.length_a   1.000
_cell.length_b   1.000
_cell.length_c   1.000
_cell.angle_alpha   90.00
_cell.angle_beta   90.00
_cell.angle_gamma   90.00
#
_symmetry.space_group_name_H-M   'P 1'
#
loop_
_entity.id
_entity.type
_entity.pdbx_description
1 polymer ?
#
loop_
_entity_poly.entity_id
_entity_poly.type
_entity_poly.pdbx_seq_one_letter_code
_entity_poly.pdbx_strand_id
1 'polypeptide(L)' 'RIDVDTFKGVVTLSGRVKSKEEEQKAIELARQIRGVTDVRSTLQIEP' A
#
# COMPACT_ATOMS: atom_id res chain seq x y z
N ARG A 1 -5.59 -9.72 4.02
CA ARG A 1 -5.29 -8.87 5.20
C ARG A 1 -4.11 -8.02 4.78
N ILE A 2 -4.23 -6.71 4.93
CA ILE A 2 -3.26 -5.74 4.45
C ILE A 2 -2.79 -4.95 5.67
N ASP A 3 -1.48 -4.91 5.87
CA ASP A 3 -0.82 -4.15 6.93
C ASP A 3 -0.18 -2.92 6.29
N VAL A 4 -0.47 -1.76 6.88
CA VAL A 4 -0.02 -0.45 6.38
C VAL A 4 0.77 0.22 7.48
N ASP A 5 2.07 0.39 7.22
CA ASP A 5 2.99 1.11 8.09
C ASP A 5 3.36 2.44 7.46
N THR A 6 3.30 3.52 8.24
CA THR A 6 3.74 4.84 7.77
C THR A 6 4.85 5.35 8.65
N PHE A 7 6.01 5.62 8.06
CA PHE A 7 7.17 6.10 8.80
C PHE A 7 7.85 7.26 8.07
N LYS A 8 7.87 8.43 8.72
CA LYS A 8 8.50 9.67 8.20
C LYS A 8 8.07 10.04 6.77
N GLY A 9 6.80 9.86 6.45
CA GLY A 9 6.26 10.13 5.11
C GLY A 9 6.45 8.99 4.10
N VAL A 10 7.08 7.89 4.48
CA VAL A 10 7.14 6.69 3.65
C VAL A 10 6.06 5.71 4.10
N VAL A 11 5.12 5.37 3.22
CA VAL A 11 4.13 4.32 3.49
C VAL A 11 4.63 3.01 2.96
N THR A 12 4.56 1.96 3.77
CA THR A 12 4.87 0.59 3.41
C THR A 12 3.60 -0.24 3.51
N LEU A 13 3.14 -0.76 2.38
CA LEU A 13 2.03 -1.70 2.32
C LEU A 13 2.60 -3.12 2.22
N SER A 14 2.14 -4.00 3.11
CA SER A 14 2.51 -5.41 3.13
C SER A 14 1.28 -6.27 3.35
N GLY A 15 1.35 -7.52 2.88
CA GLY A 15 0.23 -8.46 2.96
C GLY A 15 -0.19 -9.00 1.61
N ARG A 16 -1.43 -9.48 1.54
CA ARG A 16 -1.94 -10.29 0.44
C ARG A 16 -3.23 -9.71 -0.12
N VAL A 17 -3.28 -9.58 -1.44
CA VAL A 17 -4.40 -9.01 -2.21
C VAL A 17 -4.87 -10.00 -3.26
N LYS A 18 -6.14 -9.89 -3.68
CA LYS A 18 -6.75 -10.84 -4.62
C LYS A 18 -6.53 -10.46 -6.08
N SER A 19 -6.23 -9.20 -6.36
CA SER A 19 -5.97 -8.72 -7.73
C SER A 19 -5.06 -7.50 -7.76
N LYS A 20 -4.54 -7.20 -8.96
CA LYS A 20 -3.79 -5.96 -9.22
C LYS A 20 -4.64 -4.70 -8.98
N GLU A 21 -5.96 -4.74 -9.21
CA GLU A 21 -6.77 -3.55 -8.93
C GLU A 21 -6.85 -3.26 -7.43
N GLU A 22 -6.91 -4.29 -6.58
CA GLU A 22 -6.84 -4.11 -5.12
C GLU A 22 -5.48 -3.54 -4.69
N GLU A 23 -4.38 -4.03 -5.27
CA GLU A 23 -3.05 -3.46 -5.04
C GLU A 23 -3.01 -1.97 -5.41
N GLN A 24 -3.46 -1.63 -6.61
CA GLN A 24 -3.42 -0.26 -7.13
C GLN A 24 -4.27 0.69 -6.27
N LYS A 25 -5.48 0.26 -5.87
CA LYS A 25 -6.33 1.04 -4.97
C LYS A 25 -5.68 1.27 -3.61
N ALA A 26 -5.01 0.27 -3.06
CA ALA A 26 -4.32 0.40 -1.78
C ALA A 26 -3.16 1.41 -1.88
N ILE A 27 -2.41 1.38 -2.99
CA ILE A 27 -1.33 2.35 -3.26
C ILE A 27 -1.90 3.76 -3.42
N GLU A 28 -2.98 3.95 -4.17
CA GLU A 28 -3.61 5.26 -4.35
C GLU A 28 -4.12 5.84 -3.03
N LEU A 29 -4.80 5.02 -2.22
CA LEU A 29 -5.26 5.41 -0.89
C LEU A 29 -4.09 5.82 0.01
N ALA A 30 -3.01 5.06 0.00
CA ALA A 30 -1.80 5.39 0.75
C ALA A 30 -1.17 6.72 0.29
N ARG A 31 -1.14 7.00 -1.01
CA ARG A 31 -0.61 8.26 -1.57
C ARG A 31 -1.47 9.48 -1.22
N GLN A 32 -2.77 9.29 -1.00
CA GLN A 32 -3.67 10.38 -0.62
C GLN A 32 -3.48 10.84 0.84
N ILE A 33 -2.75 10.08 1.66
CA ILE A 33 -2.48 10.46 3.04
C ILE A 33 -1.57 11.69 3.07
N ARG A 34 -2.01 12.71 3.80
CA ARG A 34 -1.32 14.01 3.88
C ARG A 34 0.03 13.83 4.60
N GLY A 35 1.13 14.19 3.92
CA GLY A 35 2.49 14.01 4.44
C GLY A 35 3.24 12.80 3.88
N VAL A 36 2.59 12.01 3.02
CA VAL A 36 3.24 10.91 2.30
C VAL A 36 4.11 11.46 1.17
N THR A 37 5.37 11.08 1.20
CA THR A 37 6.42 11.44 0.26
C THR A 37 6.80 10.26 -0.63
N ASP A 38 6.69 9.03 -0.12
CA ASP A 38 6.96 7.82 -0.87
C ASP A 38 6.01 6.68 -0.45
N VAL A 39 5.70 5.78 -1.38
CA VAL A 39 4.85 4.61 -1.13
C VAL A 39 5.49 3.37 -1.69
N ARG A 40 5.81 2.43 -0.80
CA ARG A 40 6.37 1.12 -1.11
C ARG A 40 5.31 0.05 -0.91
N SER A 41 4.97 -0.66 -1.98
CA SER A 41 4.15 -1.85 -1.91
C SER A 41 5.03 -3.10 -1.94
N THR A 42 4.73 -4.04 -1.05
CA THR A 42 5.29 -5.40 -1.03
C THR A 42 4.16 -6.43 -1.01
N LEU A 43 3.04 -6.07 -1.63
CA LEU A 43 1.83 -6.86 -1.65
C LEU A 43 2.02 -8.07 -2.57
N GLN A 44 1.59 -9.23 -2.10
CA GLN A 44 1.56 -10.45 -2.90
C GLN A 44 0.15 -10.66 -3.45
N ILE A 45 0.07 -10.86 -4.76
CA ILE A 45 -1.19 -11.16 -5.45
C ILE A 45 -1.42 -12.66 -5.35
N GLU A 46 -2.39 -13.06 -4.53
CA GLU A 46 -2.88 -14.42 -4.44
C GLU A 46 -4.26 -14.49 -5.12
N PRO A 47 -4.34 -15.07 -6.33
CA PRO A 47 -5.61 -15.21 -7.06
C PRO A 47 -6.57 -16.20 -6.39
#